data_AF-A0A4P7WZT7-F1
#
_entry.id   AF-A0A4P7WZT7-F1
#
_cell.length_a   1.000
_cell.length_b   1.000
_cell.length_c   1.000
_cell.angle_alpha   90.00
_cell.angle_beta   90.00
_cell.angle_gamma   90.00
#
_symmetry.space_group_name_H-M   'P 1'
#
loop_
_entity.id
_entity.type
_entity.pdbx_description
1 polymer ?
#
loop_
_entity_poly.entity_id
_entity_poly.type
_entity_poly.pdbx_seq_one_letter_code
_entity_poly.pdbx_strand_id
1 'polypeptide(L)'
;MAKFTELRALLNSGNSKGFMKQLEFRNSEFYKANYFNSSQILAYEANLTATFNGFKNKMLPIEHYTMRILGDGKVVSLERIGTYEGQGVLIAENKDTKKLYKNYILLHIPPGQNDFEIVRINPLITSF
;
A
#
# COMPACT_ATOMS: atom_id res chain seq x y z
N MET A 1 4.53 3.33 13.30
CA MET A 1 4.67 4.60 12.54
C MET A 1 5.81 4.57 11.52
N ALA A 2 7.03 4.15 11.91
CA ALA A 2 8.20 4.13 11.03
C ALA A 2 7.95 3.44 9.67
N LYS A 3 7.33 2.24 9.69
CA LYS A 3 7.06 1.49 8.45
C LYS A 3 6.16 2.23 7.45
N PHE A 4 5.05 2.84 7.91
CA PHE A 4 4.17 3.62 7.02
C PHE A 4 4.86 4.85 6.44
N THR A 5 5.78 5.46 7.20
CA THR A 5 6.58 6.60 6.72
C THR A 5 7.56 6.18 5.63
N GLU A 6 8.22 5.04 5.80
CA GLU A 6 9.09 4.42 4.79
C GLU A 6 8.29 4.13 3.50
N LEU A 7 7.14 3.46 3.62
CA LEU A 7 6.27 3.14 2.48
C LEU A 7 5.81 4.40 1.73
N ARG A 8 5.40 5.44 2.47
CA ARG A 8 5.06 6.74 1.87
C ARG A 8 6.26 7.34 1.14
N ALA A 9 7.45 7.31 1.71
CA ALA A 9 8.65 7.88 1.10
C ALA A 9 8.99 7.18 -0.23
N LEU A 10 8.87 5.85 -0.28
CA LEU A 10 9.04 5.08 -1.52
C LEU A 10 8.04 5.52 -2.60
N LEU A 11 6.74 5.60 -2.27
CA LEU A 11 5.72 6.04 -3.22
C LEU A 11 5.89 7.50 -3.65
N ASN A 12 6.17 8.39 -2.70
CA ASN A 12 6.28 9.83 -2.97
C ASN A 12 7.53 10.19 -3.78
N SER A 13 8.62 9.43 -3.64
CA SER A 13 9.82 9.57 -4.49
C SER A 13 9.65 8.97 -5.88
N GLY A 14 8.59 8.20 -6.12
CA GLY A 14 8.40 7.40 -7.33
C GLY A 14 9.28 6.15 -7.36
N ASN A 15 9.83 5.70 -6.22
CA ASN A 15 10.58 4.46 -6.12
C ASN A 15 9.64 3.24 -6.06
N SER A 16 8.93 3.00 -7.16
CA SER A 16 7.94 1.92 -7.25
C SER A 16 8.59 0.55 -7.17
N LYS A 17 9.82 0.37 -7.67
CA LYS A 17 10.55 -0.89 -7.50
C LYS A 17 10.80 -1.21 -6.03
N GLY A 18 11.24 -0.21 -5.25
CA GLY A 18 11.41 -0.34 -3.81
C GLY A 18 10.09 -0.66 -3.11
N PHE A 19 8.99 -0.02 -3.50
CA PHE A 19 7.67 -0.34 -2.95
C PHE A 19 7.17 -1.74 -3.34
N MET A 20 7.36 -2.16 -4.60
CA MET A 20 7.01 -3.49 -5.07
C MET A 20 7.76 -4.59 -4.31
N LYS A 21 9.03 -4.34 -3.95
CA LYS A 21 9.78 -5.26 -3.08
C LYS A 21 9.12 -5.44 -1.70
N GLN A 22 8.53 -4.38 -1.14
CA GLN A 22 7.78 -4.48 0.13
C GLN A 22 6.49 -5.30 0.00
N LEU A 23 5.99 -5.50 -1.22
CA LEU A 23 4.78 -6.28 -1.51
C LEU A 23 5.06 -7.73 -1.89
N GLU A 24 6.33 -8.15 -1.98
CA GLU A 24 6.74 -9.44 -2.54
C GLU A 24 6.02 -10.62 -1.87
N PHE A 25 6.02 -10.66 -0.52
CA PHE A 25 5.31 -11.68 0.24
C PHE A 25 3.81 -11.74 -0.14
N ARG A 26 3.09 -10.62 0.04
CA ARG A 26 1.67 -10.51 -0.30
C ARG A 26 1.38 -10.92 -1.74
N ASN A 27 2.20 -10.46 -2.68
CA ASN A 27 2.00 -10.71 -4.10
C ASN A 27 2.21 -12.19 -4.43
N SER A 28 3.23 -12.83 -3.86
CA SER A 28 3.46 -14.26 -4.04
C SER A 28 2.24 -15.09 -3.60
N GLU A 29 1.62 -14.74 -2.47
CA GLU A 29 0.42 -15.40 -1.97
C GLU A 29 -0.80 -15.11 -2.85
N PHE A 30 -0.95 -13.86 -3.30
CA PHE A 30 -2.02 -13.48 -4.23
C PHE A 30 -1.92 -14.23 -5.56
N TYR A 31 -0.73 -14.37 -6.14
CA TYR A 31 -0.51 -15.08 -7.41
C TYR A 31 -0.87 -16.55 -7.29
N LYS A 32 -0.42 -17.21 -6.22
CA LYS A 32 -0.76 -18.61 -5.94
C LYS A 32 -2.28 -18.80 -5.80
N ALA A 33 -2.92 -17.95 -5.00
CA ALA A 33 -4.35 -18.05 -4.73
C ALA A 33 -5.22 -17.81 -5.98
N ASN A 34 -4.73 -17.04 -6.95
CA ASN A 34 -5.44 -16.75 -8.20
C ASN A 34 -4.94 -17.58 -9.39
N TYR A 35 -4.06 -18.56 -9.16
CA TYR A 35 -3.49 -19.42 -10.21
C TYR A 35 -2.85 -18.65 -11.36
N PHE A 36 -2.16 -17.54 -11.06
CA PHE A 36 -1.50 -16.74 -12.08
C PHE A 36 -0.35 -17.52 -12.72
N ASN A 37 -0.27 -17.47 -14.05
CA ASN A 37 0.91 -17.90 -14.79
C ASN A 37 1.94 -16.75 -14.92
N SER A 38 3.13 -17.05 -15.45
CA SER A 38 4.23 -16.09 -15.54
C SER A 38 3.88 -14.82 -16.34
N SER A 39 3.12 -14.92 -17.43
CA SER A 39 2.78 -13.74 -18.23
C SER A 39 1.76 -12.84 -17.51
N GLN A 40 0.82 -13.44 -16.78
CA GLN A 40 -0.12 -12.71 -15.92
C GLN A 40 0.58 -11.99 -14.78
N ILE A 41 1.57 -12.63 -14.14
CA ILE A 41 2.39 -11.99 -13.08
C ILE A 41 3.11 -10.77 -13.64
N LEU A 42 3.83 -10.91 -14.76
CA LEU A 42 4.56 -9.81 -15.38
C LEU A 42 3.65 -8.63 -15.75
N ALA A 43 2.48 -8.92 -16.35
CA ALA A 43 1.51 -7.89 -16.70
C ALA A 43 0.95 -7.18 -15.46
N TYR A 44 0.64 -7.94 -14.40
CA TYR A 44 0.16 -7.39 -13.13
C TYR A 44 1.20 -6.47 -12.47
N GLU A 45 2.45 -6.91 -12.39
CA GLU A 45 3.53 -6.13 -11.79
C GLU A 45 3.88 -4.88 -12.59
N ALA A 46 3.83 -4.96 -13.93
CA ALA A 46 3.99 -3.81 -14.80
C ALA A 46 2.91 -2.75 -14.55
N ASN A 47 1.64 -3.18 -14.41
CA ASN A 47 0.53 -2.27 -14.14
C ASN A 47 0.62 -1.62 -12.75
N LEU A 48 0.99 -2.39 -11.72
CA LEU A 48 1.23 -1.84 -10.38
C LEU A 48 2.39 -0.84 -10.38
N THR A 49 3.50 -1.20 -11.01
CA THR A 49 4.68 -0.33 -11.11
C THR A 49 4.34 0.98 -11.83
N ALA A 50 3.61 0.91 -12.94
CA ALA A 50 3.15 2.10 -13.67
C ALA A 50 2.25 2.98 -12.80
N THR A 51 1.32 2.37 -12.06
CA THR A 51 0.43 3.09 -11.13
C THR A 51 1.22 3.80 -10.04
N PHE A 52 2.12 3.09 -9.35
CA PHE A 52 2.92 3.65 -8.25
C PHE A 52 3.93 4.69 -8.73
N ASN A 53 4.46 4.58 -9.96
CA ASN A 53 5.31 5.62 -10.55
C ASN A 53 4.55 6.94 -10.66
N GLY A 54 3.24 6.86 -10.95
CA GLY A 54 2.34 8.00 -10.99
C GLY A 54 2.21 8.75 -9.66
N PHE A 55 2.58 8.15 -8.52
CA PHE A 55 2.43 8.76 -7.19
C PHE A 55 3.56 9.72 -6.80
N LYS A 56 4.60 9.85 -7.63
CA LYS A 56 5.70 10.78 -7.39
C LYS A 56 5.17 12.20 -7.12
N ASN A 57 5.54 12.75 -5.97
CA ASN A 57 5.12 14.06 -5.44
C ASN A 57 3.60 14.23 -5.26
N LYS A 58 2.83 13.15 -5.22
CA LYS A 58 1.37 13.17 -5.08
C LYS A 58 0.86 12.56 -3.76
N MET A 59 1.76 12.05 -2.92
CA MET A 59 1.36 11.43 -1.65
C MET A 59 1.00 12.50 -0.62
N LEU A 60 -0.22 12.42 -0.09
CA LEU A 60 -0.63 13.24 1.04
C LEU A 60 0.22 12.94 2.28
N PRO A 61 0.47 13.91 3.16
CA PRO A 61 1.20 13.68 4.41
C PRO A 61 0.44 12.69 5.31
N ILE A 62 1.16 11.89 6.11
CA ILE A 62 0.53 11.01 7.11
C ILE A 62 0.30 11.86 8.36
N GLU A 63 -0.92 12.31 8.52
CA GLU A 63 -1.37 13.19 9.62
C GLU A 63 -2.73 12.71 10.10
N HIS A 64 -3.05 12.99 11.36
CA HIS A 64 -4.34 12.69 12.00
C HIS A 64 -4.85 11.28 11.71
N TYR A 65 -4.30 10.29 12.40
CA TYR A 65 -4.64 8.89 12.19
C TYR A 65 -4.87 8.15 13.50
N THR A 66 -5.61 7.05 13.41
CA THR A 66 -5.74 6.05 14.47
C THR A 66 -5.09 4.74 14.04
N MET A 67 -4.68 3.93 15.01
CA MET A 67 -4.20 2.58 14.73
C MET A 67 -5.38 1.61 14.81
N ARG A 68 -5.53 0.80 13.76
CA ARG A 68 -6.47 -0.32 13.76
C ARG A 68 -5.72 -1.61 14.04
N ILE A 69 -6.17 -2.35 15.04
CA ILE A 69 -5.67 -3.68 15.39
C ILE A 69 -6.70 -4.71 14.91
N LEU A 70 -6.25 -5.72 14.16
CA LEU A 70 -7.08 -6.75 13.54
C LEU A 70 -6.45 -8.14 13.73
N GLY A 71 -7.18 -9.18 13.36
CA GLY A 71 -6.65 -10.55 13.31
C GLY A 71 -6.15 -11.03 14.66
N ASP A 72 -6.95 -10.79 15.71
CA ASP A 72 -6.61 -11.19 17.09
C ASP A 72 -5.28 -10.60 17.59
N GLY A 73 -5.06 -9.31 17.31
CA GLY A 73 -3.85 -8.59 17.75
C GLY A 73 -2.63 -8.76 16.84
N LYS A 74 -2.72 -9.57 15.77
CA LYS A 74 -1.55 -9.93 14.94
C LYS A 74 -1.34 -9.01 13.74
N VAL A 75 -2.33 -8.20 13.40
CA VAL A 75 -2.30 -7.34 12.21
C VAL A 75 -2.62 -5.91 12.60
N VAL A 76 -1.91 -4.96 12.03
CA VAL A 76 -2.10 -3.53 12.28
C VAL A 76 -2.22 -2.73 10.98
N SER A 77 -3.01 -1.67 11.03
CA SER A 77 -3.12 -0.65 9.99
C SER A 77 -3.17 0.75 10.62
N LEU A 78 -2.90 1.78 9.82
CA LEU A 78 -3.20 3.17 10.19
C LEU A 78 -4.34 3.69 9.31
N GLU A 79 -5.37 4.25 9.95
CA GLU A 79 -6.54 4.81 9.31
C GLU A 79 -6.61 6.31 9.57
N ARG A 80 -6.98 7.11 8.56
CA ARG A 80 -7.16 8.56 8.72
C ARG A 80 -8.36 8.87 9.61
N ILE A 81 -8.26 9.99 10.31
CA ILE A 81 -9.32 10.67 11.06
C ILE A 81 -9.64 11.97 10.31
N GLY A 82 -10.92 12.26 10.07
CA GLY A 82 -11.34 13.45 9.33
C GLY A 82 -11.35 13.25 7.81
N THR A 83 -10.53 13.98 7.06
CA THR A 83 -10.52 13.85 5.59
C THR A 83 -10.10 12.42 5.18
N TYR A 84 -10.98 11.74 4.45
CA TYR A 84 -10.88 10.33 4.10
C TYR A 84 -10.91 9.39 5.32
N GLU A 85 -11.76 9.70 6.31
CA GLU A 85 -11.96 8.89 7.51
C GLU A 85 -12.15 7.39 7.21
N GLY A 86 -11.49 6.55 8.01
CA GLY A 86 -11.51 5.10 7.87
C GLY A 86 -10.70 4.54 6.69
N GLN A 87 -10.13 5.40 5.84
CA GLN A 87 -9.23 4.98 4.77
C GLN A 87 -7.79 4.85 5.28
N GLY A 88 -6.99 4.02 4.61
CA GLY A 88 -5.57 3.87 4.92
C GLY A 88 -4.80 5.18 4.73
N VAL A 89 -3.72 5.38 5.50
CA VAL A 89 -2.95 6.64 5.47
C VAL A 89 -2.16 6.89 4.17
N LEU A 90 -1.91 5.85 3.35
CA LEU A 90 -1.18 5.96 2.09
C LEU A 90 -2.11 6.36 0.94
N ILE A 91 -2.36 7.66 0.83
CA ILE A 91 -3.22 8.25 -0.20
C ILE A 91 -2.40 9.11 -1.15
N ALA A 92 -2.57 8.90 -2.47
CA ALA A 92 -2.07 9.79 -3.51
C ALA A 92 -3.22 10.54 -4.18
N GLU A 93 -3.02 11.84 -4.40
CA GLU A 93 -3.99 12.72 -5.06
C GLU A 93 -3.41 13.21 -6.39
N ASN A 94 -4.06 12.85 -7.50
CA ASN A 94 -3.74 13.37 -8.82
C ASN A 94 -4.79 14.38 -9.26
N LYS A 95 -4.46 15.66 -9.06
CA LYS A 95 -5.33 16.81 -9.37
C LYS A 95 -5.60 16.96 -10.87
N ASP A 96 -4.63 16.63 -11.72
CA ASP A 96 -4.77 16.73 -13.18
C ASP A 96 -5.85 15.79 -13.71
N THR A 97 -5.93 14.59 -13.12
CA THR A 97 -6.91 13.56 -13.51
C THR A 97 -8.11 13.48 -12.57
N LYS A 98 -8.14 14.30 -11.51
CA LYS A 98 -9.14 14.24 -10.44
C LYS A 98 -9.30 12.84 -9.84
N LYS A 99 -8.18 12.12 -9.67
CA LYS A 99 -8.15 10.75 -9.13
C LYS A 99 -7.47 10.69 -7.78
N LEU A 100 -8.09 9.94 -6.88
CA LEU A 100 -7.59 9.64 -5.56
C LEU A 100 -7.28 8.14 -5.47
N TYR A 101 -6.05 7.83 -5.08
CA TYR A 101 -5.56 6.47 -4.94
C TYR A 101 -5.39 6.17 -3.45
N LYS A 102 -6.25 5.33 -2.91
CA LYS A 102 -6.29 4.96 -1.49
C LYS A 102 -5.68 3.58 -1.35
N ASN A 103 -4.54 3.47 -0.69
CA ASN A 103 -3.84 2.20 -0.50
C ASN A 103 -3.96 1.78 0.97
N TYR A 104 -4.94 0.94 1.27
CA TYR A 104 -5.11 0.41 2.62
C TYR A 104 -4.11 -0.73 2.83
N ILE A 105 -3.15 -0.55 3.74
CA ILE A 105 -2.08 -1.51 4.02
C ILE A 105 -2.31 -2.17 5.38
N LEU A 106 -2.22 -3.49 5.40
CA LEU A 106 -2.21 -4.31 6.60
C LEU A 106 -0.80 -4.85 6.80
N LEU A 107 -0.24 -4.62 7.99
CA LEU A 107 1.08 -5.09 8.39
C LEU A 107 0.97 -6.18 9.45
N HIS A 108 1.88 -7.14 9.42
CA HIS A 108 2.10 -8.08 10.51
C HIS A 108 3.60 -8.22 10.80
N ILE A 109 3.96 -8.86 11.91
CA ILE A 109 5.33 -9.30 12.17
C ILE A 109 5.33 -10.82 11.96
N PRO A 110 6.05 -11.34 10.96
CA PRO A 110 6.16 -12.78 10.75
C PRO A 110 6.79 -13.49 11.95
N PRO A 111 6.44 -14.76 12.23
CA PRO A 111 7.07 -15.54 13.30
C PRO A 111 8.60 -15.56 13.18
N GLY A 112 9.30 -15.25 14.27
CA GLY A 112 10.76 -15.24 14.32
C GLY A 112 11.42 -14.01 13.68
N GLN A 113 10.64 -13.03 13.22
CA GLN A 113 11.14 -11.74 12.74
C GLN A 113 10.84 -10.62 13.73
N ASN A 114 11.54 -9.49 13.55
CA ASN A 114 11.36 -8.27 14.35
C ASN A 114 10.81 -7.09 13.54
N ASP A 115 10.62 -7.28 12.23
CA ASP A 115 10.22 -6.23 11.30
C ASP A 115 8.80 -6.47 10.76
N PHE A 116 8.13 -5.37 10.42
CA PHE A 116 6.82 -5.41 9.79
C PHE A 116 6.92 -5.77 8.31
N GLU A 117 6.07 -6.70 7.89
CA GLU A 117 5.83 -7.06 6.49
C GLU A 117 4.40 -6.71 6.07
N ILE A 118 4.19 -6.40 4.79
CA ILE A 118 2.86 -6.18 4.23
C ILE A 118 2.18 -7.53 3.99
N VAL A 119 1.18 -7.85 4.81
CA VAL A 119 0.36 -9.06 4.62
C VAL A 119 -0.75 -8.84 3.59
N ARG A 120 -1.31 -7.62 3.52
CA ARG A 120 -2.33 -7.27 2.51
C ARG A 120 -2.26 -5.78 2.12
N ILE A 121 -2.61 -5.53 0.86
CA ILE A 121 -2.90 -4.20 0.32
C ILE A 121 -4.23 -4.26 -0.43
N ASN A 122 -5.11 -3.30 -0.14
CA ASN A 122 -6.37 -3.08 -0.82
C ASN A 122 -6.34 -1.68 -1.48
N PRO A 123 -5.92 -1.59 -2.77
CA PRO A 123 -5.93 -0.34 -3.49
C PRO A 123 -7.35 -0.03 -3.99
N LEU A 124 -7.80 1.21 -3.79
CA LEU A 124 -9.05 1.73 -4.31
C LEU A 124 -8.79 3.06 -5.03
N ILE A 125 -9.34 3.20 -6.24
CA ILE A 125 -9.25 4.42 -7.03
C ILE A 125 -10.63 5.05 -7.08
N THR A 126 -10.74 6.30 -6.66
CA THR A 126 -11.98 7.09 -6.74
C THR A 126 -11.74 8.41 -7.43
N SER A 127 -12.76 8.98 -8.07
CA SER A 127 -12.71 10.37 -8.53
C SER A 127 -13.11 11.34 -7.42
N PHE A 128 -12.71 12.61 -7.53
CA PHE A 128 -13.13 13.69 -6.63
C PHE A 128 -13.33 15.02 -7.36
#